data_AF-A0A221VZ51-F1
#
_entry.id   AF-A0A221VZ51-F1
#
_cell.length_a   1.000
_cell.length_b   1.000
_cell.length_c   1.000
_cell.angle_alpha   90.00
_cell.angle_beta   90.00
_cell.angle_gamma   90.00
#
_symmetry.space_group_name_H-M   'P 1'
#
loop_
_entity.id
_entity.type
_entity.pdbx_description
1 polymer ?
#
loop_
_entity_poly.entity_id
_entity_poly.type
_entity_poly.pdbx_seq_one_letter_code
_entity_poly.pdbx_strand_id
1 'polypeptide(L)'
;MPASHLDRLTTGVGVITLALGTALTVAPERAATALRLGGDRTAARTIGVADLVIGIGLLRGRRTAAWMTARTALNLVLASRYRAEARRPDGLAGARLGAAAMIGLTVVDGTLAALTAARRTAPERGMSATS
;
A
#
# COMPACT_ATOMS: atom_id res chain seq x y z
N MET A 1 6.57 24.81 -9.89
CA MET A 1 5.50 23.91 -10.40
C MET A 1 4.75 23.33 -9.21
N PRO A 2 3.47 23.65 -8.99
CA PRO A 2 2.70 23.03 -7.92
C PRO A 2 2.61 21.52 -8.15
N ALA A 3 2.87 20.72 -7.11
CA ALA A 3 2.76 19.26 -7.18
C ALA A 3 1.37 18.85 -7.69
N SER A 4 1.33 17.94 -8.67
CA SER A 4 0.07 17.50 -9.25
C SER A 4 -0.75 16.75 -8.21
N HIS A 5 -2.08 16.71 -8.38
CA HIS A 5 -2.97 16.03 -7.43
C HIS A 5 -2.54 14.56 -7.16
N LEU A 6 -2.04 13.87 -8.19
CA LEU A 6 -1.49 12.52 -8.09
C LEU A 6 -0.23 12.44 -7.22
N ASP A 7 0.65 13.44 -7.27
CA ASP A 7 1.87 13.45 -6.45
C ASP A 7 1.53 13.64 -4.97
N ARG A 8 0.54 14.49 -4.67
CA ARG A 8 0.02 14.67 -3.31
C ARG A 8 -0.62 13.40 -2.76
N LEU A 9 -1.44 12.72 -3.57
CA LEU A 9 -2.04 11.43 -3.19
C LEU A 9 -0.97 10.37 -2.95
N THR A 10 -0.01 10.23 -3.87
CA THR A 10 1.10 9.28 -3.75
C THR A 10 1.92 9.53 -2.48
N THR A 11 2.20 10.80 -2.17
CA THR A 11 2.91 11.21 -0.96
C THR A 11 2.12 10.87 0.30
N GLY A 12 0.83 11.19 0.33
CA GLY A 12 -0.06 10.85 1.44
C GLY A 12 -0.12 9.34 1.69
N VAL A 13 -0.25 8.55 0.62
CA VAL A 13 -0.17 7.09 0.69
C VAL A 13 1.18 6.65 1.27
N GLY A 14 2.29 7.21 0.79
CA GLY A 14 3.63 6.93 1.30
C GLY A 14 3.77 7.18 2.81
N VAL A 15 3.26 8.31 3.31
CA VAL A 15 3.27 8.66 4.75
C VAL A 15 2.44 7.66 5.57
N ILE A 16 1.22 7.36 5.15
CA ILE A 16 0.34 6.41 5.85
C ILE A 16 0.99 5.01 5.88
N THR A 17 1.56 4.58 4.76
CA THR A 17 2.29 3.31 4.64
C THR A 17 3.45 3.25 5.63
N LEU A 18 4.25 4.32 5.69
CA LEU A 18 5.41 4.39 6.57
C LEU A 18 5.00 4.34 8.06
N ALA A 19 3.94 5.05 8.43
CA ALA A 19 3.43 5.07 9.80
C ALA A 19 2.93 3.69 10.24
N LEU A 20 2.13 3.02 9.40
CA LEU A 20 1.67 1.64 9.62
C LEU A 20 2.84 0.66 9.71
N GLY A 21 3.79 0.74 8.78
CA GLY A 21 4.99 -0.08 8.78
C GLY A 21 5.83 0.08 10.04
N THR A 22 5.97 1.32 10.52
CA THR A 22 6.66 1.64 11.78
C THR A 22 5.94 0.99 12.96
N ALA A 23 4.62 1.15 13.07
CA ALA A 23 3.83 0.59 14.16
C ALA A 23 3.93 -0.95 14.20
N LEU A 24 3.80 -1.60 13.04
CA LEU A 24 3.92 -3.06 12.89
C LEU A 24 5.35 -3.58 13.16
N THR A 25 6.38 -2.77 12.90
CA THR A 25 7.78 -3.16 13.14
C THR A 25 8.19 -3.01 14.61
N VAL A 26 7.79 -1.89 15.25
CA VAL A 26 8.20 -1.54 16.62
C VAL A 26 7.33 -2.25 17.66
N ALA A 27 6.02 -2.34 17.41
CA ALA A 27 5.06 -2.93 18.33
C ALA A 27 4.17 -3.98 17.62
N PRO A 28 4.76 -5.05 17.06
CA PRO A 28 4.07 -6.01 16.19
C PRO A 28 2.83 -6.63 16.82
N GLU A 29 2.89 -6.99 18.10
CA GLU A 29 1.78 -7.63 18.80
C GLU A 29 0.61 -6.65 19.01
N ARG A 30 0.90 -5.44 19.54
CA ARG A 30 -0.12 -4.41 19.75
C ARG A 30 -0.75 -3.95 18.43
N ALA A 31 0.07 -3.77 17.39
CA ALA A 31 -0.39 -3.37 16.07
C ALA A 31 -1.21 -4.47 15.39
N ALA A 32 -0.79 -5.74 15.46
CA ALA A 32 -1.56 -6.87 14.92
C ALA A 32 -2.90 -7.06 15.63
N THR A 33 -2.96 -6.84 16.96
CA THR A 33 -4.21 -6.85 17.71
C THR A 33 -5.12 -5.69 17.33
N ALA A 34 -4.60 -4.47 17.26
CA ALA A 34 -5.37 -3.29 16.86
C ALA A 34 -5.91 -3.42 15.43
N LEU A 35 -5.12 -4.00 14.54
CA LEU A 35 -5.50 -4.30 13.16
C LEU A 35 -6.33 -5.58 13.04
N ARG A 36 -6.50 -6.37 14.11
CA ARG A 36 -7.28 -7.62 14.12
C ARG A 36 -6.74 -8.64 13.10
N LEU A 37 -5.42 -8.71 12.94
CA LEU A 37 -4.73 -9.49 11.91
C LEU A 37 -4.40 -10.94 12.33
N GLY A 38 -4.72 -11.32 13.57
CA GLY A 38 -4.30 -12.60 14.15
C GLY A 38 -2.85 -12.56 14.64
N GLY A 39 -2.58 -13.28 15.74
CA GLY A 39 -1.38 -13.13 16.57
C GLY A 39 -0.14 -13.91 16.12
N ASP A 40 0.42 -13.60 14.95
CA ASP A 40 1.77 -14.03 14.58
C ASP A 40 2.72 -12.81 14.53
N ARG A 41 3.57 -12.70 15.55
CA ARG A 41 4.55 -11.60 15.71
C ARG A 41 5.51 -11.51 14.53
N THR A 42 5.93 -12.65 13.98
CA THR A 42 6.89 -12.70 12.87
C THR A 42 6.24 -12.21 11.60
N ALA A 43 5.00 -12.65 11.35
CA ALA A 43 4.16 -12.14 10.27
C ALA A 43 3.98 -10.61 10.35
N ALA A 44 3.55 -10.10 11.50
CA ALA A 44 3.29 -8.68 11.72
C ALA A 44 4.55 -7.84 11.49
N ARG A 45 5.70 -8.28 12.01
CA ARG A 45 6.98 -7.60 11.82
C ARG A 45 7.44 -7.62 10.36
N THR A 46 7.26 -8.73 9.66
CA THR A 46 7.61 -8.86 8.24
C THR A 46 6.79 -7.92 7.37
N ILE A 47 5.48 -7.84 7.63
CA ILE A 47 4.59 -6.87 6.98
C ILE A 47 5.06 -5.44 7.29
N GLY A 48 5.36 -5.15 8.55
CA GLY A 48 5.83 -3.82 8.97
C GLY A 48 7.11 -3.38 8.25
N VAL A 49 8.09 -4.29 8.11
CA VAL A 49 9.33 -4.02 7.37
C VAL A 49 9.05 -3.79 5.89
N ALA A 50 8.17 -4.60 5.27
CA ALA A 50 7.78 -4.42 3.88
C ALA A 50 7.12 -3.05 3.65
N ASP A 51 6.19 -2.65 4.52
CA ASP A 51 5.55 -1.33 4.47
C ASP A 51 6.57 -0.20 4.63
N LEU A 52 7.55 -0.32 5.53
CA LEU A 52 8.62 0.69 5.65
C LEU A 52 9.40 0.85 4.34
N VAL A 53 9.83 -0.26 3.73
CA VAL A 53 10.58 -0.22 2.47
C VAL A 53 9.75 0.42 1.35
N ILE A 54 8.48 0.03 1.23
CA ILE A 54 7.56 0.57 0.22
C ILE A 54 7.29 2.06 0.47
N GLY A 55 7.01 2.45 1.72
CA GLY A 55 6.75 3.85 2.10
C GLY A 55 7.95 4.75 1.80
N ILE A 56 9.16 4.33 2.16
CA ILE A 56 10.40 5.06 1.82
C ILE A 56 10.57 5.16 0.30
N GLY A 57 10.28 4.07 -0.42
CA GLY A 57 10.34 4.02 -1.89
C GLY A 57 9.39 5.04 -2.55
N LEU A 58 8.15 5.12 -2.05
CA LEU A 58 7.15 6.08 -2.51
C LEU A 58 7.54 7.52 -2.21
N LEU A 59 8.01 7.80 -0.99
CA LEU A 59 8.42 9.16 -0.57
C LEU A 59 9.64 9.66 -1.35
N ARG A 60 10.52 8.75 -1.79
CA ARG A 60 11.65 9.10 -2.68
C ARG A 60 11.23 9.42 -4.11
N GLY A 61 9.97 9.16 -4.50
CA GLY A 61 9.40 9.52 -5.81
C GLY A 61 9.98 8.78 -7.03
N ARG A 62 11.05 7.98 -6.87
CA ARG A 62 11.62 7.18 -7.97
C ARG A 62 10.84 5.90 -8.15
N ARG A 63 10.53 5.54 -9.40
CA ARG A 63 9.80 4.30 -9.75
C ARG A 63 8.45 4.13 -9.02
N THR A 64 7.70 5.22 -8.78
CA THR A 64 6.38 5.23 -8.11
C THR A 64 5.45 4.09 -8.54
N ALA A 65 5.32 3.84 -9.86
CA ALA A 65 4.49 2.75 -10.36
C ALA A 65 4.90 1.37 -9.79
N ALA A 66 6.21 1.07 -9.74
CA ALA A 66 6.71 -0.19 -9.19
C ALA A 66 6.44 -0.32 -7.69
N TRP A 67 6.58 0.78 -6.93
CA TRP A 67 6.29 0.79 -5.50
C TRP A 67 4.79 0.66 -5.20
N MET A 68 3.94 1.29 -6.00
CA MET A 68 2.49 1.10 -5.91
C MET A 68 2.10 -0.34 -6.25
N THR A 69 2.70 -0.96 -7.28
CA THR A 69 2.48 -2.39 -7.57
C THR A 69 2.93 -3.30 -6.42
N ALA A 70 4.08 -3.02 -5.80
CA ALA A 70 4.54 -3.77 -4.63
C ALA A 70 3.54 -3.65 -3.46
N ARG A 71 2.97 -2.46 -3.26
CA ARG A 71 1.92 -2.21 -2.26
C ARG A 71 0.63 -2.97 -2.60
N THR A 72 0.20 -2.98 -3.85
CA THR A 72 -0.93 -3.78 -4.33
C THR A 72 -0.75 -5.27 -4.00
N ALA A 73 0.45 -5.83 -4.25
CA ALA A 73 0.75 -7.21 -3.94
C ALA A 73 0.71 -7.48 -2.41
N LEU A 74 1.28 -6.58 -1.61
CA LEU A 74 1.25 -6.69 -0.15
C LEU A 74 -0.18 -6.60 0.40
N ASN A 75 -1.01 -5.70 -0.14
CA ASN A 75 -2.41 -5.56 0.26
C ASN A 75 -3.20 -6.84 -0.01
N LEU A 76 -2.92 -7.55 -1.11
CA LEU A 76 -3.55 -8.82 -1.43
C LEU A 76 -3.16 -9.93 -0.44
N VAL A 77 -1.89 -9.98 -0.03
CA VAL A 77 -1.43 -10.88 1.03
C VAL A 77 -2.17 -10.59 2.34
N LEU A 78 -2.29 -9.33 2.73
CA LEU A 78 -3.04 -8.91 3.91
C LEU A 78 -4.53 -9.27 3.82
N ALA A 79 -5.17 -9.04 2.68
CA ALA A 79 -6.56 -9.43 2.45
C ALA A 79 -6.75 -10.96 2.59
N SER A 80 -5.80 -11.76 2.10
CA SER A 80 -5.85 -13.22 2.25
C SER A 80 -5.73 -13.65 3.71
N ARG A 81 -4.85 -13.00 4.49
CA ARG A 81 -4.68 -13.21 5.94
C ARG A 81 -5.96 -12.88 6.71
N TYR A 82 -6.54 -11.70 6.46
CA TYR A 82 -7.82 -11.32 7.06
C TYR A 82 -8.95 -12.27 6.70
N ARG A 83 -8.99 -12.76 5.46
CA ARG A 83 -10.01 -13.73 5.02
C ARG A 83 -9.82 -15.09 5.70
N ALA A 84 -8.57 -15.53 5.89
CA ALA A 84 -8.27 -16.74 6.63
C ALA A 84 -8.72 -16.60 8.10
N GLU A 85 -8.38 -15.48 8.75
CA GLU A 85 -8.78 -15.20 10.13
C GLU A 85 -10.31 -15.10 10.28
N ALA A 86 -11.00 -14.46 9.33
CA ALA A 86 -12.46 -14.35 9.31
C ALA A 86 -13.20 -15.68 9.08
N ARG A 87 -12.49 -16.73 8.64
CA ARG A 87 -13.04 -18.08 8.46
C ARG A 87 -12.78 -19.00 9.66
N ARG A 88 -11.98 -18.56 10.64
CA ARG A 88 -11.73 -19.34 11.85
C ARG A 88 -12.98 -19.34 12.74
N PRO A 89 -13.27 -20.46 13.42
CA PRO A 89 -14.38 -20.54 14.38
C PRO A 89 -14.29 -19.48 15.49
N ASP A 90 -13.07 -19.23 15.98
CA ASP A 90 -12.75 -18.19 16.99
C ASP A 90 -12.16 -16.92 16.35
N GLY A 91 -12.50 -16.66 15.09
CA GLY A 91 -11.92 -15.56 14.32
C GLY A 91 -12.21 -14.19 14.94
N LEU A 92 -11.22 -13.29 14.85
CA LEU A 92 -11.33 -11.95 15.42
C LEU A 92 -12.50 -11.15 14.79
N ALA A 93 -13.38 -10.62 15.65
CA ALA A 93 -14.46 -9.73 15.24
C ALA A 93 -13.87 -8.53 14.47
N GLY A 94 -14.27 -8.35 13.21
CA GLY A 94 -13.77 -7.26 12.35
C GLY A 94 -12.76 -7.69 11.27
N ALA A 95 -12.29 -8.94 11.25
CA ALA A 95 -11.40 -9.44 10.20
C ALA A 95 -12.01 -9.31 8.78
N ARG A 96 -13.33 -9.44 8.63
CA ARG A 96 -14.03 -9.20 7.34
C ARG A 96 -13.93 -7.74 6.88
N LEU A 97 -14.04 -6.80 7.81
CA LEU A 97 -13.90 -5.38 7.52
C LEU A 97 -12.45 -5.04 7.14
N GLY A 98 -11.49 -5.65 7.84
CA GLY A 98 -10.08 -5.60 7.45
C GLY A 98 -9.84 -6.12 6.02
N ALA A 99 -10.39 -7.29 5.67
CA ALA A 99 -10.29 -7.83 4.31
C ALA A 99 -10.89 -6.88 3.26
N ALA A 100 -12.08 -6.34 3.52
CA ALA A 100 -12.73 -5.40 2.61
C ALA A 100 -11.93 -4.11 2.42
N ALA A 101 -11.38 -3.55 3.51
CA ALA A 101 -10.53 -2.37 3.47
C ALA A 101 -9.26 -2.62 2.64
N MET A 102 -8.59 -3.77 2.82
CA MET A 102 -7.40 -4.11 2.03
C MET A 102 -7.70 -4.31 0.55
N ILE A 103 -8.85 -4.90 0.20
CA ILE A 103 -9.31 -5.01 -1.19
C ILE A 103 -9.54 -3.63 -1.79
N GLY A 104 -10.23 -2.74 -1.08
CA GLY A 104 -10.44 -1.36 -1.53
C GLY A 104 -9.11 -0.64 -1.77
N LEU A 105 -8.15 -0.78 -0.85
CA LEU A 105 -6.83 -0.19 -0.97
C LEU A 105 -6.04 -0.77 -2.17
N THR A 106 -6.18 -2.07 -2.43
CA THR A 106 -5.60 -2.76 -3.60
C THR A 106 -6.07 -2.12 -4.92
N VAL A 107 -7.38 -1.84 -5.03
CA VAL A 107 -7.95 -1.19 -6.23
C VAL A 107 -7.43 0.24 -6.40
N VAL A 108 -7.38 1.01 -5.31
CA VAL A 108 -6.84 2.38 -5.33
C VAL A 108 -5.36 2.37 -5.76
N ASP A 109 -4.53 1.55 -5.12
CA ASP A 109 -3.10 1.48 -5.42
C ASP A 109 -2.84 0.98 -6.85
N GLY A 110 -3.61 -0.01 -7.33
CA GLY A 110 -3.53 -0.49 -8.71
C GLY A 110 -3.92 0.58 -9.73
N THR A 111 -4.94 1.38 -9.43
CA THR A 111 -5.36 2.50 -10.27
C THR A 111 -4.27 3.59 -10.32
N LEU A 112 -3.70 3.95 -9.16
CA LEU A 112 -2.60 4.92 -9.09
C LEU A 112 -1.34 4.41 -9.82
N ALA A 113 -1.03 3.11 -9.72
CA ALA A 113 0.06 2.50 -10.47
C ALA A 113 -0.14 2.62 -11.98
N ALA A 114 -1.34 2.28 -12.47
CA ALA A 114 -1.69 2.39 -13.89
C ALA A 114 -1.60 3.84 -14.39
N LEU A 115 -2.16 4.80 -13.64
CA LEU A 115 -2.12 6.22 -14.00
C LEU A 115 -0.70 6.78 -14.02
N THR A 116 0.13 6.42 -13.04
CA THR A 116 1.54 6.87 -12.99
C THR A 116 2.40 6.21 -14.07
N ALA A 117 2.11 4.96 -14.44
CA ALA A 117 2.75 4.30 -15.58
C ALA A 117 2.36 4.96 -16.91
N ALA A 118 1.06 5.22 -17.13
CA ALA A 118 0.56 5.87 -18.34
C ALA A 118 1.14 7.28 -18.55
N ARG A 119 1.36 8.05 -17.47
CA ARG A 119 2.03 9.35 -17.53
C ARG A 119 3.48 9.29 -18.00
N ARG A 120 4.21 8.20 -17.72
CA ARG A 120 5.59 8.03 -18.18
C ARG A 120 5.68 7.65 -19.65
N THR A 121 4.65 6.99 -20.18
CA THR A 121 4.62 6.52 -21.58
C THR A 121 4.04 7.54 -22.54
N ALA A 122 3.53 8.67 -22.07
CA ALA A 122 3.13 9.79 -22.93
C ALA A 122 4.35 10.70 -23.14
N PRO A 123 5.11 10.57 -24.24
CA PRO A 123 6.14 11.53 -24.58
C PRO A 123 5.45 12.80 -25.10
N GLU A 124 6.12 13.94 -25.00
CA GLU A 124 5.67 15.22 -25.53
C GLU A 124 5.17 15.11 -26.98
N ARG A 125 3.85 15.00 -27.16
CA ARG A 125 3.23 14.88 -28.49
C ARG A 125 2.95 16.26 -29.10
N GLY A 126 3.85 17.22 -28.89
CA GLY A 126 3.59 18.62 -29.25
C GLY A 126 4.82 19.51 -29.27
N MET A 127 5.90 19.12 -29.95
CA MET A 127 6.91 20.10 -30.37
C MET A 127 7.74 19.66 -31.58
N SER A 128 7.09 19.47 -32.73
CA SER A 128 7.77 19.50 -34.04
C SER A 128 6.75 19.42 -35.18
N ALA A 129 6.22 20.56 -35.62
CA ALA A 129 5.68 20.74 -36.97
C ALA A 129 5.41 22.24 -37.27
N THR A 130 6.43 23.09 -37.19
CA THR A 130 6.48 24.34 -37.96
C THR A 130 7.93 24.69 -38.23
N SER A 131 8.44 24.26 -39.38
CA SER A 131 9.47 24.95 -40.16
C SER A 131 9.35 24.45 -41.59
#